data_AF-A0A354B017-F1
#
_entry.id   AF-A0A354B017-F1
#
_cell.length_a   1.000
_cell.length_b   1.000
_cell.length_c   1.000
_cell.angle_alpha   90.00
_cell.angle_beta   90.00
_cell.angle_gamma   90.00
#
_symmetry.space_group_name_H-M   'P 1'
#
loop_
_entity.id
_entity.type
_entity.pdbx_description
1 polymer ?
#
loop_
_entity_poly.entity_id
_entity_poly.type
_entity_poly.pdbx_seq_one_letter_code
_entity_poly.pdbx_strand_id
1 'polypeptide(L)'
;MIMSLFNFSQPMVRTAFKLQQSKLSSLLLSQLLRRGRNCSAKQANGGFTLVELLVVVVILGILSAVGIPAYFGQVARARIATANNAVLAAAKACSAAWVSGDVSSFSAGSGVDGDCKAAGTASSFSTAATTPGFSSLTGQATAALDQYGAVTLTSAK
;
A
#
# COMPACT_ATOMS: atom_id res chain seq x y z
N MET A 1 -8.94 -65.92 85.31
CA MET A 1 -9.94 -66.29 86.34
C MET A 1 -9.86 -65.18 87.37
N ILE A 2 -10.85 -64.34 87.62
CA ILE A 2 -12.29 -64.41 87.42
C ILE A 2 -12.84 -62.99 87.58
N MET A 3 -13.95 -62.71 86.87
CA MET A 3 -15.00 -61.71 87.11
C MET A 3 -14.63 -60.37 87.77
N SER A 4 -15.10 -59.28 87.17
CA SER A 4 -16.40 -58.68 87.53
C SER A 4 -16.42 -57.18 87.21
N LEU A 5 -17.57 -56.71 86.75
CA LEU A 5 -18.08 -55.32 86.88
C LEU A 5 -17.30 -54.23 86.15
N PHE A 6 -17.89 -53.62 85.13
CA PHE A 6 -18.05 -52.16 85.08
C PHE A 6 -19.07 -51.80 83.99
N ASN A 7 -20.28 -51.50 84.45
CA ASN A 7 -21.23 -50.64 83.78
C ASN A 7 -20.60 -49.23 83.72
N PHE A 8 -20.34 -48.71 82.52
CA PHE A 8 -19.93 -47.31 82.35
C PHE A 8 -20.66 -46.69 81.16
N SER A 9 -21.79 -46.07 81.48
CA SER A 9 -22.32 -44.88 80.84
C SER A 9 -21.21 -43.96 80.33
N GLN A 10 -21.15 -43.64 79.02
CA GLN A 10 -20.72 -42.32 78.52
C GLN A 10 -21.27 -42.04 77.10
N PRO A 11 -22.09 -40.99 76.89
CA PRO A 11 -22.61 -40.58 75.57
C PRO A 11 -21.62 -39.78 74.69
N MET A 12 -20.34 -39.68 75.06
CA MET A 12 -19.40 -38.70 74.50
C MET A 12 -18.74 -39.06 73.16
N VAL A 13 -18.90 -40.29 72.63
CA VAL A 13 -18.24 -40.70 71.37
C VAL A 13 -19.05 -40.28 70.13
N ARG A 14 -20.36 -40.08 70.26
CA ARG A 14 -21.24 -39.69 69.14
C ARG A 14 -21.04 -38.24 68.67
N THR A 15 -20.55 -37.34 69.52
CA THR A 15 -20.40 -35.91 69.20
C THR A 15 -19.11 -35.59 68.45
N ALA A 16 -18.05 -36.39 68.61
CA ALA A 16 -16.78 -36.17 67.90
C ALA A 16 -16.90 -36.40 66.39
N PHE A 17 -17.71 -37.37 65.95
CA PHE A 17 -17.86 -37.68 64.52
C PHE A 17 -18.63 -36.61 63.74
N LYS A 18 -19.54 -35.86 64.40
CA LYS A 18 -20.31 -34.78 63.77
C LYS A 18 -19.51 -33.51 63.50
N LEU A 19 -18.38 -33.30 64.19
CA LEU A 19 -17.54 -32.11 64.04
C LEU A 19 -16.53 -32.23 62.89
N GLN A 20 -16.27 -33.44 62.39
CA GLN A 20 -15.33 -33.65 61.28
C GLN A 20 -15.98 -33.49 59.90
N GLN A 21 -17.30 -33.71 59.78
CA GLN A 21 -18.00 -33.58 58.50
C GLN A 21 -18.34 -32.13 58.12
N SER A 22 -18.40 -31.20 59.09
CA SER A 22 -18.69 -29.78 58.84
C SER A 22 -17.50 -28.98 58.30
N LYS A 23 -16.27 -29.41 58.60
CA LYS A 23 -15.04 -28.84 58.01
C LYS A 23 -14.77 -29.37 56.59
N LEU A 24 -15.16 -30.61 56.31
CA LEU A 24 -15.03 -31.21 54.98
C LEU A 24 -16.01 -30.59 53.98
N SER A 25 -17.25 -30.30 54.39
CA SER A 25 -18.22 -29.65 53.52
C SER A 25 -17.85 -28.21 53.15
N SER A 26 -17.28 -27.43 54.07
CA SER A 26 -16.81 -26.06 53.79
C SER A 26 -15.52 -26.00 52.98
N LEU A 27 -14.63 -26.99 53.11
CA LEU A 27 -13.45 -27.13 52.25
C LEU A 27 -13.83 -27.59 50.83
N LEU A 28 -14.79 -28.53 50.69
CA LEU A 28 -15.30 -28.91 49.37
C LEU A 28 -16.11 -27.77 48.73
N LEU A 29 -16.90 -27.01 49.49
CA LEU A 29 -17.65 -25.86 48.99
C LEU A 29 -16.73 -24.70 48.58
N SER A 30 -15.66 -24.43 49.34
CA SER A 30 -14.67 -23.43 48.95
C SER A 30 -13.79 -23.86 47.77
N GLN A 31 -13.58 -25.17 47.56
CA GLN A 31 -12.96 -25.69 46.34
C GLN A 31 -13.90 -25.65 45.11
N LEU A 32 -15.20 -25.79 45.31
CA LEU A 32 -16.20 -25.64 44.24
C LEU A 32 -16.43 -24.17 43.85
N LEU A 33 -16.39 -23.23 44.81
CA LEU A 33 -16.51 -21.79 44.54
C LEU A 33 -15.24 -21.14 43.96
N ARG A 34 -14.07 -21.80 44.04
CA ARG A 34 -12.82 -21.35 43.38
C ARG A 34 -12.70 -21.79 41.92
N ARG A 35 -13.61 -22.61 41.40
CA ARG A 35 -13.52 -23.19 40.04
C ARG A 35 -14.28 -22.40 38.97
N GLY A 36 -14.54 -21.11 39.19
CA GLY A 36 -15.51 -20.36 38.40
C GLY A 36 -15.07 -19.01 37.86
N ARG A 37 -13.78 -18.63 37.88
CA ARG A 37 -13.39 -17.31 37.34
C ARG A 37 -11.96 -17.23 36.82
N ASN A 38 -11.60 -18.17 35.96
CA ASN A 38 -10.71 -17.82 34.85
C ASN A 38 -11.58 -17.19 33.76
N CYS A 39 -12.07 -15.96 34.01
CA CYS A 39 -12.33 -15.06 32.90
C CYS A 39 -10.94 -14.64 32.41
N SER A 40 -10.26 -15.56 31.71
CA SER A 40 -9.31 -15.16 30.69
C SER A 40 -10.12 -14.18 29.85
N ALA A 41 -9.79 -12.90 29.91
CA ALA A 41 -10.39 -11.89 29.05
C ALA A 41 -10.24 -12.48 27.65
N LYS A 42 -11.35 -13.01 27.12
CA LYS A 42 -11.40 -13.63 25.82
C LYS A 42 -11.06 -12.47 24.92
N GLN A 43 -9.78 -12.34 24.56
CA GLN A 43 -9.37 -11.49 23.48
C GLN A 43 -10.26 -11.96 22.35
N ALA A 44 -11.25 -11.13 22.04
CA ALA A 44 -12.06 -11.27 20.87
C ALA A 44 -11.07 -11.06 19.73
N ASN A 45 -10.33 -12.11 19.39
CA ASN A 45 -9.62 -12.20 18.14
C ASN A 45 -10.73 -12.28 17.10
N GLY A 46 -11.26 -11.10 16.74
CA GLY A 46 -12.14 -10.89 15.62
C GLY A 46 -11.33 -11.26 14.38
N GLY A 47 -11.49 -12.50 13.94
CA GLY A 47 -10.98 -12.93 12.66
C GLY A 47 -11.78 -12.26 11.55
N PHE A 48 -11.09 -11.87 10.49
CA PHE A 48 -11.70 -11.44 9.24
C PHE A 48 -12.55 -12.60 8.69
N THR A 49 -13.84 -12.39 8.56
CA THR A 49 -14.75 -13.38 8.00
C THR A 49 -14.51 -13.49 6.48
N LEU A 50 -14.69 -14.69 5.92
CA LEU A 50 -14.58 -14.87 4.46
C LEU A 50 -15.60 -14.03 3.69
N VAL A 51 -16.76 -13.75 4.30
CA VAL A 51 -17.79 -12.91 3.68
C VAL A 51 -17.37 -11.43 3.66
N GLU A 52 -16.64 -10.95 4.66
CA GLU A 52 -16.06 -9.60 4.65
C GLU A 52 -15.03 -9.45 3.53
N LEU A 53 -14.21 -10.48 3.28
CA LEU A 53 -13.25 -10.44 2.17
C LEU A 53 -13.97 -10.48 0.81
N LEU A 54 -15.01 -11.30 0.69
CA LEU A 54 -15.78 -11.44 -0.54
C LEU A 54 -16.43 -10.13 -1.00
N VAL A 55 -17.07 -9.39 -0.09
CA VAL A 55 -17.70 -8.10 -0.45
C VAL A 55 -16.65 -7.05 -0.83
N VAL A 56 -15.50 -7.04 -0.16
CA VAL A 56 -14.41 -6.09 -0.43
C VAL A 56 -13.83 -6.31 -1.82
N VAL A 57 -13.53 -7.55 -2.22
CA VAL A 57 -12.98 -7.81 -3.56
C VAL A 57 -14.00 -7.53 -4.66
N VAL A 58 -15.31 -7.70 -4.39
CA VAL A 58 -16.36 -7.32 -5.33
C VAL A 58 -16.37 -5.81 -5.55
N ILE A 59 -16.34 -5.01 -4.49
CA ILE A 59 -16.30 -3.54 -4.60
C ILE A 59 -15.00 -3.08 -5.26
N LEU A 60 -13.84 -3.63 -4.88
CA LEU A 60 -12.56 -3.33 -5.52
C LEU A 60 -12.54 -3.75 -7.00
N GLY A 61 -13.22 -4.82 -7.37
CA GLY A 61 -13.40 -5.23 -8.77
C GLY A 61 -14.12 -4.15 -9.58
N ILE A 62 -15.23 -3.62 -9.07
CA ILE A 62 -15.99 -2.56 -9.76
C ILE A 62 -15.17 -1.26 -9.86
N LEU A 63 -14.51 -0.86 -8.76
CA LEU A 63 -13.68 0.36 -8.74
C LEU A 63 -12.48 0.24 -9.68
N SER A 64 -11.81 -0.92 -9.71
CA SER A 64 -10.63 -1.12 -10.56
C SER A 64 -10.97 -1.14 -12.05
N ALA A 65 -12.14 -1.66 -12.44
CA ALA A 65 -12.60 -1.69 -13.83
C ALA A 65 -12.70 -0.28 -14.45
N VAL A 66 -13.06 0.74 -13.67
CA VAL A 66 -13.16 2.14 -14.13
C VAL A 66 -11.91 2.95 -13.78
N GLY A 67 -11.32 2.70 -12.61
CA GLY A 67 -10.20 3.48 -12.09
C GLY A 67 -8.89 3.27 -12.85
N ILE A 68 -8.59 2.03 -13.20
CA ILE A 68 -7.34 1.68 -13.90
C ILE A 68 -7.23 2.33 -15.29
N PRO A 69 -8.22 2.20 -16.21
CA PRO A 69 -8.11 2.82 -17.53
C PRO A 69 -8.06 4.35 -17.45
N ALA A 70 -8.80 4.96 -16.52
CA ALA A 70 -8.75 6.40 -16.30
C ALA A 70 -7.38 6.86 -15.82
N TYR A 71 -6.75 6.14 -14.88
CA TYR A 71 -5.41 6.44 -14.39
C TYR A 71 -4.36 6.40 -15.51
N PHE A 72 -4.35 5.36 -16.35
CA PHE A 72 -3.40 5.25 -17.45
C PHE A 72 -3.56 6.37 -18.50
N GLY A 73 -4.80 6.82 -18.76
CA GLY A 73 -5.04 7.98 -19.62
C GLY A 73 -4.44 9.28 -19.07
N GLN A 74 -4.48 9.49 -17.75
CA GLN A 74 -3.87 10.67 -17.12
C GLN A 74 -2.34 10.61 -17.17
N VAL A 75 -1.76 9.44 -16.90
CA VAL A 75 -0.31 9.24 -17.00
C VAL A 75 0.16 9.48 -18.44
N ALA A 76 -0.55 8.98 -19.45
CA ALA A 76 -0.22 9.21 -20.85
C ALA A 76 -0.22 10.71 -21.21
N ARG A 77 -1.25 11.46 -20.80
CA ARG A 77 -1.32 12.91 -21.03
C ARG A 77 -0.19 13.66 -20.34
N ALA A 78 0.15 13.29 -19.10
CA ALA A 78 1.29 13.87 -18.38
C ALA A 78 2.60 13.61 -19.14
N ARG A 79 2.81 12.39 -19.66
CA ARG A 79 4.00 12.04 -20.45
C ARG A 79 4.08 12.82 -21.76
N ILE A 80 2.98 12.95 -22.49
CA ILE A 80 2.88 13.78 -23.71
C ILE A 80 3.24 15.24 -23.39
N ALA A 81 2.73 15.79 -22.30
CA ALA A 81 3.07 17.15 -21.88
C ALA A 81 4.57 17.29 -21.54
N THR A 82 5.15 16.32 -20.83
CA THR A 82 6.61 16.34 -20.54
C THR A 82 7.44 16.22 -21.81
N ALA A 83 7.04 15.37 -22.76
CA ALA A 83 7.70 15.20 -24.05
C ALA A 83 7.71 16.52 -24.86
N ASN A 84 6.54 17.16 -24.98
CA ASN A 84 6.41 18.47 -25.64
C ASN A 84 7.28 19.55 -25.00
N ASN A 85 7.31 19.60 -23.66
CA ASN A 85 8.15 20.56 -22.93
C ASN A 85 9.64 20.29 -23.13
N ALA A 86 10.05 19.02 -23.18
CA ALA A 86 11.44 18.64 -23.37
C ALA A 86 11.97 19.07 -24.75
N VAL A 87 11.23 18.79 -25.83
CA VAL A 87 11.63 19.22 -27.18
C VAL A 87 11.57 20.74 -27.35
N LEU A 88 10.59 21.41 -26.72
CA LEU A 88 10.52 22.87 -26.71
C LEU A 88 11.70 23.49 -25.95
N ALA A 89 12.12 22.91 -24.83
CA ALA A 89 13.28 23.38 -24.09
C ALA A 89 14.57 23.24 -24.91
N ALA A 90 14.76 22.10 -25.60
CA ALA A 90 15.88 21.89 -26.50
C ALA A 90 15.90 22.90 -27.66
N ALA A 91 14.75 23.12 -28.30
CA ALA A 91 14.63 24.11 -29.36
C ALA A 91 14.91 25.54 -28.84
N LYS A 92 14.36 25.93 -27.68
CA LYS A 92 14.65 27.25 -27.09
C LYS A 92 16.13 27.43 -26.77
N ALA A 93 16.78 26.43 -26.19
CA ALA A 93 18.22 26.47 -25.95
C ALA A 93 19.00 26.66 -27.26
N CYS A 94 18.55 26.04 -28.35
CA CYS A 94 19.18 26.16 -29.66
C CYS A 94 19.02 27.56 -30.26
N SER A 95 17.81 28.12 -30.19
CA SER A 95 17.58 29.51 -30.59
C SER A 95 18.41 30.51 -29.76
N ALA A 96 18.58 30.26 -28.45
CA ALA A 96 19.40 31.12 -27.60
C ALA A 96 20.88 31.06 -27.99
N ALA A 97 21.41 29.87 -28.30
CA ALA A 97 22.78 29.67 -28.75
C ALA A 97 23.09 30.36 -30.09
N TRP A 98 22.11 30.39 -31.01
CA TRP A 98 22.25 31.13 -32.27
C TRP A 98 22.37 32.64 -32.05
N VAL A 99 21.64 33.18 -31.07
CA VAL A 99 21.68 34.61 -30.74
C VAL A 99 22.95 34.96 -29.97
N SER A 100 23.47 34.07 -29.12
CA SER A 100 24.70 34.31 -28.37
C SER A 100 25.99 34.11 -29.21
N GLY A 101 25.88 33.49 -30.38
CA GLY A 101 27.02 33.19 -31.26
C GLY A 101 27.76 31.90 -30.90
N ASP A 102 27.26 31.15 -29.90
CA ASP A 102 27.79 29.84 -29.49
C ASP A 102 27.25 28.75 -30.43
N VAL A 103 27.74 28.71 -31.67
CA VAL A 103 27.25 27.81 -32.74
C VAL A 103 27.82 26.38 -32.68
N SER A 104 28.42 25.98 -31.56
CA SER A 104 28.88 24.60 -31.38
C SER A 104 27.67 23.69 -31.18
N SER A 105 27.56 22.63 -32.00
CA SER A 105 26.47 21.68 -31.89
C SER A 105 26.38 21.09 -30.49
N PHE A 106 25.36 21.47 -29.74
CA PHE A 106 25.01 20.81 -28.49
C PHE A 106 23.97 19.72 -28.78
N SER A 107 24.19 18.55 -28.18
CA SER A 107 23.19 17.49 -28.13
C SER A 107 22.07 17.92 -27.20
N ALA A 108 20.81 17.71 -27.61
CA ALA A 108 19.72 17.82 -26.67
C ALA A 108 19.97 16.91 -25.45
N GLY A 109 19.58 17.38 -24.26
CA GLY A 109 19.82 16.65 -23.01
C GLY A 109 19.14 15.27 -22.98
N SER A 110 19.47 14.46 -21.97
CA SER A 110 19.00 13.08 -21.85
C SER A 110 17.50 12.92 -22.10
N GLY A 111 17.14 12.04 -23.04
CA GLY A 111 15.75 11.72 -23.37
C GLY A 111 15.13 12.56 -24.48
N VAL A 112 15.92 13.42 -25.15
CA VAL A 112 15.53 14.09 -26.40
C VAL A 112 16.60 13.80 -27.44
N ASP A 113 16.19 13.29 -28.60
CA ASP A 113 17.07 13.05 -29.73
C ASP A 113 17.16 14.31 -30.60
N GLY A 114 18.35 14.63 -31.10
CA GLY A 114 18.58 15.73 -32.02
C GLY A 114 19.64 16.71 -31.55
N ASP A 115 20.30 17.31 -32.53
CA ASP A 115 21.40 18.25 -32.31
C ASP A 115 21.01 19.65 -32.76
N CYS A 116 21.46 20.65 -31.99
CA CYS A 116 21.46 22.02 -32.47
C CYS A 116 22.54 22.18 -33.54
N LYS A 117 22.16 22.59 -34.75
CA LYS A 117 23.12 22.88 -35.82
C LYS A 117 23.55 24.34 -35.75
N ALA A 118 24.58 24.70 -36.52
CA ALA A 118 25.03 26.09 -36.62
C ALA A 118 23.91 27.02 -37.12
N ALA A 119 23.99 28.30 -36.74
CA ALA A 119 23.03 29.32 -37.14
C ALA A 119 22.86 29.36 -38.67
N GLY A 120 21.62 29.50 -39.13
CA GLY A 120 21.27 29.40 -40.56
C GLY A 120 21.04 27.98 -41.07
N THR A 121 21.14 26.95 -40.22
CA THR A 121 20.82 25.56 -40.58
C THR A 121 19.64 25.04 -39.74
N ALA A 122 18.63 24.48 -40.40
CA ALA A 122 17.47 23.93 -39.71
C ALA A 122 17.86 22.78 -38.76
N SER A 123 17.34 22.82 -37.53
CA SER A 123 17.59 21.83 -36.47
C SER A 123 16.28 21.15 -36.07
N SER A 124 16.33 19.91 -35.61
CA SER A 124 15.14 19.15 -35.22
C SER A 124 15.40 18.32 -33.98
N PHE A 125 14.43 18.32 -33.06
CA PHE A 125 14.47 17.61 -31.79
C PHE A 125 13.24 16.73 -31.65
N SER A 126 13.41 15.49 -31.22
CA SER A 126 12.31 14.54 -31.06
C SER A 126 12.40 13.74 -29.77
N THR A 127 11.27 13.40 -29.18
CA THR A 127 11.20 12.44 -28.07
C THR A 127 9.89 11.64 -28.11
N ALA A 128 9.96 10.39 -27.67
CA ALA A 128 8.81 9.50 -27.62
C ALA A 128 8.15 9.53 -26.23
N ALA A 129 6.82 9.68 -26.20
CA ALA A 129 6.03 9.49 -25.00
C ALA A 129 5.54 8.04 -24.92
N THR A 130 6.19 7.24 -24.07
CA THR A 130 5.81 5.84 -23.85
C THR A 130 5.07 5.70 -22.51
N THR A 131 3.93 5.01 -22.51
CA THR A 131 3.12 4.77 -21.30
C THR A 131 3.30 3.32 -20.84
N PRO A 132 3.75 3.04 -19.60
CA PRO A 132 3.89 1.66 -19.11
C PRO A 132 2.55 0.91 -19.12
N GLY A 133 2.55 -0.36 -19.56
CA GLY A 133 1.35 -1.20 -19.62
C GLY A 133 0.68 -1.29 -21.01
N PHE A 134 1.07 -0.43 -21.96
CA PHE A 134 0.70 -0.52 -23.36
C PHE A 134 1.95 -0.26 -24.21
N SER A 135 2.46 -1.26 -24.94
CA SER A 135 3.72 -1.15 -25.72
C SER A 135 3.61 -0.36 -27.03
N SER A 136 2.52 0.37 -27.25
CA SER A 136 2.39 1.29 -28.38
C SER A 136 2.91 2.67 -27.96
N LEU A 137 3.88 3.22 -28.71
CA LEU A 137 4.25 4.64 -28.61
C LEU A 137 2.96 5.47 -28.59
N THR A 138 2.76 6.25 -27.53
CA THR A 138 1.53 7.04 -27.34
C THR A 138 1.67 8.43 -27.97
N GLY A 139 2.73 8.66 -28.73
CA GLY A 139 2.99 9.89 -29.49
C GLY A 139 4.46 10.27 -29.52
N GLN A 140 4.89 10.93 -30.59
CA GLN A 140 6.22 11.53 -30.74
C GLN A 140 6.07 13.05 -30.76
N ALA A 141 6.77 13.73 -29.85
CA ALA A 141 6.85 15.18 -29.87
C ALA A 141 8.07 15.56 -30.72
N THR A 142 7.90 16.49 -31.65
CA THR A 142 8.99 16.99 -32.49
C THR A 142 8.98 18.51 -32.50
N ALA A 143 10.12 19.13 -32.22
CA ALA A 143 10.33 20.56 -32.40
C ALA A 143 11.33 20.78 -33.53
N ALA A 144 10.97 21.59 -34.52
CA ALA A 144 11.87 22.03 -35.58
C ALA A 144 12.20 23.51 -35.40
N LEU A 145 13.46 23.84 -35.61
CA LEU A 145 13.96 25.21 -35.75
C LEU A 145 14.29 25.42 -37.21
N ASP A 146 13.67 26.43 -37.82
CA ASP A 146 14.02 26.83 -39.18
C ASP A 146 15.35 27.60 -39.21
N GLN A 147 15.82 27.95 -40.40
CA GLN A 147 17.09 28.68 -40.59
C GLN A 147 17.06 30.11 -40.04
N TYR A 148 15.88 30.64 -39.71
CA TYR A 148 15.66 32.01 -39.24
C TYR A 148 15.39 32.07 -37.72
N GLY A 149 15.41 30.93 -37.04
CA GLY A 149 15.19 30.83 -35.59
C GLY A 149 13.72 30.67 -35.18
N ALA A 150 12.81 30.48 -36.13
CA ALA A 150 11.42 30.17 -35.83
C ALA A 150 11.27 28.72 -35.36
N VAL A 151 10.64 28.55 -34.20
CA VAL A 151 10.37 27.23 -33.61
C VAL A 151 8.98 26.77 -34.03
N THR A 152 8.92 25.61 -34.71
CA THR A 152 7.68 24.90 -35.05
C THR A 152 7.55 23.65 -34.19
N LEU A 153 6.45 23.54 -33.44
CA LEU A 153 6.18 22.39 -32.58
C LEU A 153 5.13 21.48 -33.21
N THR A 154 5.47 20.20 -33.37
CA THR A 154 4.52 19.13 -33.63
C THR A 154 4.31 18.37 -32.33
N SER A 155 3.13 18.55 -31.73
CA SER A 155 2.80 17.92 -30.44
C SER A 155 2.74 16.41 -30.56
N ALA A 156 3.23 15.70 -29.54
CA ALA A 156 2.93 14.28 -29.36
C ALA A 156 1.41 14.08 -29.28
N LYS A 157 0.90 13.09 -30.01
CA LYS A 157 -0.50 12.67 -30.04
C LYS A 157 -0.60 11.16 -30.00
#